data_AF-A0A5C5XQ29-F1
#
_entry.id   AF-A0A5C5XQ29-F1
#
_cell.length_a   1.000
_cell.length_b   1.000
_cell.length_c   1.000
_cell.angle_alpha   90.00
_cell.angle_beta   90.00
_cell.angle_gamma   90.00
#
_symmetry.space_group_name_H-M   'P 1'
#
loop_
_entity.id
_entity.type
_entity.pdbx_description
1 polymer ?
#
loop_
_entity_poly.entity_id
_entity_poly.type
_entity_poly.pdbx_seq_one_letter_code
_entity_poly.pdbx_strand_id
1 'polypeptide(L)'
;MNPVWELIRILRNPVERAYSSFLYTTAQGFEPETSFAAALDAESQRIEAGWHHIWHYTEMGYYCQQLAPFLEAFGRERVMVLIYEQLCQSDPDLIRSVAEFIGAAPERCPDDCSIVNTSGVPRHEMIGLLGTAVHRYPKMKSILKRGLPHRWLEQARSAGLRKPPMRMRDRQRLNALFKREVTDLEQLLDIQLPQWQT
;
A
#
# COMPACT_ATOMS: atom_id res chain seq x y z
N MET A 1 -31.74 -7.18 14.41
CA MET A 1 -30.95 -5.94 14.30
C MET A 1 -29.80 -6.22 13.35
N ASN A 2 -29.68 -5.47 12.25
CA ASN A 2 -28.45 -5.52 11.45
C ASN A 2 -27.35 -4.82 12.26
N PRO A 3 -26.16 -5.42 12.42
CA PRO A 3 -25.04 -4.72 13.04
C PRO A 3 -24.75 -3.43 12.27
N VAL A 4 -24.57 -2.33 13.01
CA VAL A 4 -24.11 -1.04 12.48
C VAL A 4 -22.59 -1.12 12.44
N TRP A 5 -22.02 -1.12 11.24
CA TRP A 5 -20.58 -1.14 11.05
C TRP A 5 -20.09 0.23 10.60
N GLU A 6 -18.90 0.58 11.07
CA GLU A 6 -18.11 1.72 10.62
C GLU A 6 -16.96 1.21 9.75
N LEU A 7 -16.67 1.94 8.67
CA LEU A 7 -15.62 1.58 7.72
C LEU A 7 -14.52 2.63 7.71
N ILE A 8 -13.28 2.20 7.90
CA ILE A 8 -12.09 3.04 7.73
C ILE A 8 -11.36 2.59 6.48
N ARG A 9 -11.09 3.53 5.56
CA ARG A 9 -10.28 3.30 4.36
C ARG A 9 -9.06 4.20 4.38
N ILE A 10 -7.87 3.61 4.20
CA ILE A 10 -6.63 4.38 4.10
C ILE A 10 -6.23 4.44 2.62
N LEU A 11 -6.13 5.65 2.09
CA LEU A 11 -5.67 5.92 0.73
C LEU A 11 -4.25 6.45 0.74
N ARG A 12 -3.54 6.24 -0.35
CA ARG A 12 -2.16 6.72 -0.56
C ARG A 12 -2.08 7.32 -1.95
N ASN A 13 -1.09 8.17 -2.23
CA ASN A 13 -0.79 8.59 -3.59
C ASN A 13 -0.81 7.37 -4.54
N PRO A 14 -1.71 7.33 -5.55
CA PRO A 14 -1.93 6.14 -6.37
C PRO A 14 -0.67 5.74 -7.17
N VAL A 15 0.18 6.70 -7.53
CA VAL A 15 1.49 6.47 -8.17
C VAL A 15 2.46 5.78 -7.22
N GLU A 16 2.59 6.29 -6.00
CA GLU A 16 3.45 5.67 -4.99
C GLU A 16 2.95 4.30 -4.54
N ARG A 17 1.62 4.12 -4.50
CA ARG A 17 0.96 2.86 -4.19
C ARG A 17 1.26 1.81 -5.26
N ALA A 18 1.07 2.14 -6.54
CA ALA A 18 1.36 1.25 -7.67
C ALA A 18 2.79 0.73 -7.62
N TYR A 19 3.74 1.64 -7.44
CA TYR A 19 5.16 1.31 -7.39
C TYR A 19 5.55 0.52 -6.14
N SER A 20 4.95 0.87 -5.00
CA SER A 20 5.15 0.10 -3.78
C SER A 20 4.68 -1.34 -3.93
N SER A 21 3.58 -1.57 -4.66
CA SER A 21 3.10 -2.92 -4.97
C SER A 21 4.08 -3.68 -5.87
N PHE A 22 4.57 -3.05 -6.93
CA PHE A 22 5.59 -3.62 -7.82
C PHE A 22 6.87 -4.01 -7.08
N LEU A 23 7.36 -3.12 -6.20
CA LEU A 23 8.54 -3.40 -5.39
C LEU A 23 8.30 -4.54 -4.40
N TYR A 24 7.10 -4.61 -3.82
CA TYR A 24 6.72 -5.71 -2.95
C TYR A 24 6.71 -7.04 -3.69
N THR A 25 6.01 -7.14 -4.83
CA THR A 25 5.93 -8.37 -5.64
C THR A 25 7.31 -8.76 -6.17
N THR A 26 8.14 -7.81 -6.58
CA THR A 26 9.54 -8.06 -6.99
C THR A 26 10.37 -8.61 -5.82
N ALA A 27 10.29 -8.01 -4.63
CA ALA A 27 11.03 -8.47 -3.45
C ALA A 27 10.64 -9.89 -3.01
N GLN A 28 9.38 -10.28 -3.21
CA GLN A 28 8.89 -11.63 -2.92
C GLN A 28 9.22 -12.64 -4.05
N GLY A 29 9.70 -12.17 -5.21
CA GLY A 29 9.94 -13.03 -6.37
C GLY A 29 8.69 -13.40 -7.16
N PHE A 30 7.63 -12.61 -7.00
CA PHE A 30 6.31 -12.83 -7.58
C PHE A 30 6.09 -12.07 -8.88
N GLU A 31 6.86 -11.02 -9.12
CA GLU A 31 6.78 -10.25 -10.35
C GLU A 31 7.65 -10.90 -11.44
N PRO A 32 7.06 -11.37 -12.55
CA PRO A 32 7.83 -11.95 -13.65
C PRO A 32 8.54 -10.89 -14.51
N GLU A 33 8.07 -9.63 -14.53
CA GLU A 33 8.68 -8.59 -15.35
C GLU A 33 9.93 -8.01 -14.72
N THR A 34 10.89 -7.67 -15.57
CA THR A 34 12.18 -7.09 -15.16
C THR A 34 12.13 -5.58 -14.95
N SER A 35 11.02 -4.92 -15.31
CA SER A 35 10.84 -3.49 -15.16
C SER A 35 9.40 -3.11 -14.83
N PHE A 36 9.24 -1.99 -14.12
CA PHE A 36 7.91 -1.48 -13.76
C PHE A 36 7.07 -1.12 -14.98
N ALA A 37 7.68 -0.53 -16.01
CA ALA A 37 7.01 -0.23 -17.28
C ALA A 37 6.38 -1.49 -17.93
N ALA A 38 7.15 -2.58 -18.02
CA ALA A 38 6.65 -3.83 -18.57
C ALA A 38 5.54 -4.44 -17.68
N ALA A 39 5.69 -4.33 -16.36
CA ALA A 39 4.68 -4.78 -15.40
C ALA A 39 3.34 -4.01 -15.54
N LEU A 40 3.40 -2.71 -15.82
CA LEU A 40 2.23 -1.88 -16.14
C LEU A 40 1.59 -2.30 -17.48
N ASP A 41 2.40 -2.58 -18.50
CA ASP A 41 1.90 -2.97 -19.82
C ASP A 41 1.23 -4.37 -19.80
N ALA A 42 1.67 -5.25 -18.91
CA ALA A 42 1.09 -6.58 -18.73
C ALA A 42 -0.18 -6.59 -17.86
N GLU A 43 -0.52 -5.49 -17.17
CA GLU A 43 -1.56 -5.46 -16.15
C GLU A 43 -2.93 -5.88 -16.69
N SER A 44 -3.39 -5.32 -17.80
CA SER A 44 -4.73 -5.63 -18.37
C SER A 44 -4.88 -7.13 -18.66
N GLN A 45 -3.87 -7.74 -19.28
CA GLN A 45 -3.88 -9.18 -19.57
C GLN A 45 -3.90 -10.03 -18.28
N ARG A 46 -3.23 -9.57 -17.22
CA ARG A 46 -3.22 -10.25 -15.91
C ARG A 46 -4.57 -10.16 -15.22
N ILE A 47 -5.24 -9.01 -15.30
CA ILE A 47 -6.61 -8.84 -14.78
C ILE A 47 -7.55 -9.83 -15.48
N GLU A 48 -7.51 -9.88 -16.82
CA GLU A 48 -8.31 -10.83 -17.62
C GLU A 48 -8.00 -12.29 -17.30
N ALA A 49 -6.73 -12.61 -17.06
CA ALA A 49 -6.28 -13.94 -16.65
C ALA A 49 -6.58 -14.26 -15.16
N GLY A 50 -7.28 -13.39 -14.42
CA GLY A 50 -7.69 -13.63 -13.04
C GLY A 50 -6.57 -13.54 -12.01
N TRP A 51 -5.50 -12.79 -12.30
CA TRP A 51 -4.43 -12.55 -11.34
C TRP A 51 -4.95 -11.80 -10.12
N HIS A 52 -4.35 -12.06 -8.97
CA HIS A 52 -4.71 -11.38 -7.72
C HIS A 52 -4.48 -9.86 -7.80
N HIS A 53 -5.26 -9.08 -7.04
CA HIS A 53 -5.24 -7.62 -7.07
C HIS A 53 -3.89 -6.97 -6.68
N ILE A 54 -2.96 -7.72 -6.11
CA ILE A 54 -1.62 -7.21 -5.78
C ILE A 54 -0.80 -6.87 -7.04
N TRP A 55 -1.11 -7.48 -8.18
CA TRP A 55 -0.52 -7.16 -9.49
C TRP A 55 -1.34 -6.12 -10.28
N HIS A 56 -2.44 -5.64 -9.72
CA HIS A 56 -3.28 -4.61 -10.32
C HIS A 56 -2.72 -3.23 -9.93
N TYR A 57 -1.62 -2.86 -10.59
CA TYR A 57 -0.82 -1.67 -10.32
C TYR A 57 -1.56 -0.34 -10.57
N THR A 58 -2.38 -0.25 -11.60
CA THR A 58 -3.17 0.95 -11.89
C THR A 58 -4.60 0.83 -11.43
N GLU A 59 -5.24 -0.33 -11.61
CA GLU A 59 -6.68 -0.51 -11.31
C GLU A 59 -6.99 -0.24 -9.84
N MET A 60 -6.13 -0.72 -8.93
CA MET A 60 -6.28 -0.47 -7.49
C MET A 60 -6.01 0.99 -7.07
N GLY A 61 -5.61 1.86 -8.00
CA GLY A 61 -5.44 3.30 -7.80
C GLY A 61 -6.70 4.14 -8.12
N TYR A 62 -7.75 3.56 -8.70
CA TYR A 62 -9.03 4.24 -8.96
C TYR A 62 -9.92 4.18 -7.72
N TYR A 63 -9.72 5.11 -6.79
CA TYR A 63 -10.37 5.16 -5.50
C TYR A 63 -11.83 5.60 -5.56
N CYS A 64 -12.20 6.53 -6.46
CA CYS A 64 -13.56 7.00 -6.63
C CYS A 64 -14.54 5.85 -6.90
N GLN A 65 -14.23 5.02 -7.89
CA GLN A 65 -15.02 3.83 -8.23
C GLN A 65 -15.09 2.85 -7.06
N GLN A 66 -13.99 2.69 -6.31
CA GLN A 66 -13.94 1.77 -5.17
C GLN A 66 -14.70 2.31 -3.95
N LEU A 67 -14.77 3.62 -3.74
CA LEU A 67 -15.43 4.25 -2.59
C LEU A 67 -16.93 4.39 -2.77
N ALA A 68 -17.39 4.68 -3.98
CA ALA A 68 -18.80 4.88 -4.30
C ALA A 68 -19.76 3.84 -3.67
N PRO A 69 -19.55 2.52 -3.83
CA PRO A 69 -20.48 1.53 -3.27
C PRO A 69 -20.49 1.53 -1.72
N PHE A 70 -19.39 1.90 -1.07
CA PHE A 70 -19.37 1.99 0.40
C PHE A 70 -20.08 3.24 0.89
N LEU A 71 -19.87 4.38 0.22
CA LEU A 71 -20.58 5.62 0.56
C LEU A 71 -22.09 5.47 0.36
N GLU A 72 -22.51 4.80 -0.71
CA GLU A 72 -23.93 4.50 -0.98
C GLU A 72 -24.55 3.56 0.05
N ALA A 73 -23.84 2.49 0.43
CA ALA A 73 -24.38 1.47 1.34
C ALA A 73 -24.35 1.87 2.82
N PHE A 74 -23.31 2.60 3.25
CA PHE A 74 -23.08 2.91 4.67
C PHE A 74 -23.46 4.35 5.05
N GLY A 75 -23.56 5.27 4.08
CA GLY A 75 -23.65 6.70 4.36
C GLY A 75 -22.28 7.32 4.60
N ARG A 76 -22.15 8.62 4.30
CA ARG A 76 -20.87 9.35 4.41
C ARG A 76 -20.37 9.42 5.85
N GLU A 77 -21.27 9.45 6.81
CA GLU A 77 -20.98 9.53 8.25
C GLU A 77 -20.39 8.23 8.84
N ARG A 78 -20.54 7.09 8.16
CA ARG A 78 -20.00 5.79 8.59
C ARG A 78 -18.79 5.31 7.79
N VAL A 79 -18.25 6.18 6.94
CA VAL A 79 -17.06 5.90 6.13
C VAL A 79 -16.02 6.97 6.40
N MET A 80 -15.00 6.62 7.17
CA MET A 80 -13.83 7.48 7.37
C MET A 80 -12.77 7.17 6.33
N VAL A 81 -12.34 8.20 5.60
CA VAL A 81 -11.23 8.10 4.64
C VAL A 81 -10.02 8.81 5.20
N LEU A 82 -8.91 8.08 5.32
CA LEU A 82 -7.64 8.58 5.84
C LEU A 82 -6.61 8.68 4.72
N ILE A 83 -5.74 9.68 4.79
CA ILE A 83 -4.61 9.83 3.88
C ILE A 83 -3.35 9.28 4.56
N TYR A 84 -2.73 8.29 3.91
CA TYR A 84 -1.55 7.58 4.41
C TYR A 84 -0.40 8.53 4.75
N GLU A 85 -0.18 9.56 3.92
CA GLU A 85 0.85 10.57 4.16
C GLU A 85 0.63 11.35 5.46
N GLN A 86 -0.62 11.62 5.85
CA GLN A 86 -0.95 12.26 7.14
C GLN A 86 -0.74 11.28 8.30
N LEU A 87 -1.13 10.02 8.12
CA LEU A 87 -0.89 8.97 9.11
C LEU A 87 0.60 8.78 9.41
N CYS A 88 1.45 8.91 8.38
CA CYS A 88 2.90 8.82 8.53
C CYS A 88 3.53 9.98 9.31
N GLN A 89 2.82 11.09 9.50
CA GLN A 89 3.28 12.22 10.30
C GLN A 89 2.97 12.04 11.80
N SER A 90 2.31 10.93 12.18
CA SER A 90 1.92 10.63 13.55
C SER A 90 1.13 11.77 14.20
N ASP A 91 0.20 12.36 13.44
CA ASP A 91 -0.64 13.46 13.91
C ASP A 91 -1.57 12.99 15.06
N PRO A 92 -1.42 13.51 16.28
CA PRO A 92 -2.26 13.13 17.42
C PRO A 92 -3.75 13.41 17.20
N ASP A 93 -4.09 14.45 16.43
CA ASP A 93 -5.48 14.80 16.17
C ASP A 93 -6.14 13.81 15.20
N LEU A 94 -5.37 13.21 14.28
CA LEU A 94 -5.83 12.13 13.42
C LEU A 94 -6.16 10.88 14.22
N ILE A 95 -5.30 10.51 15.17
CA ILE A 95 -5.50 9.35 16.05
C ILE A 95 -6.75 9.54 16.92
N ARG A 96 -6.92 10.75 17.48
CA ARG A 96 -8.13 11.10 18.23
C ARG A 96 -9.38 10.98 17.37
N SER A 97 -9.34 11.51 16.15
CA SER A 97 -10.47 11.45 15.20
C SER A 97 -10.85 10.00 14.87
N VAL A 98 -9.86 9.11 14.69
CA VAL A 98 -10.11 7.67 14.49
C VAL A 98 -10.74 7.04 15.71
N ALA A 99 -10.26 7.37 16.91
CA ALA A 99 -10.79 6.83 18.16
C ALA A 99 -12.25 7.27 18.39
N GLU A 100 -12.55 8.55 18.17
CA GLU A 100 -13.92 9.08 18.21
C GLU A 100 -14.82 8.40 17.18
N PHE A 101 -14.32 8.21 15.95
CA PHE A 101 -15.07 7.55 14.88
C PHE A 101 -15.46 6.11 15.21
N ILE A 102 -14.61 5.35 15.91
CA ILE A 102 -14.90 3.96 16.33
C ILE A 102 -15.56 3.85 17.71
N GLY A 103 -15.92 4.98 18.34
CA GLY A 103 -16.48 5.02 19.68
C GLY A 103 -15.51 4.60 20.80
N ALA A 104 -14.20 4.67 20.57
CA ALA A 104 -13.19 4.40 21.57
C ALA A 104 -12.94 5.65 22.44
N ALA A 105 -12.61 5.42 23.72
CA ALA A 105 -12.24 6.50 24.64
C ALA A 105 -10.90 7.13 24.22
N PRO A 106 -10.85 8.42 23.84
CA PRO A 106 -9.63 9.08 23.34
C PRO A 106 -8.46 9.04 24.33
N GLU A 107 -8.75 8.95 25.63
CA GLU A 107 -7.75 8.88 26.70
C GLU A 107 -6.99 7.55 26.71
N ARG A 108 -7.41 6.57 25.89
CA ARG A 108 -6.77 5.26 25.75
C ARG A 108 -5.95 5.13 24.46
N CYS A 109 -5.83 6.20 23.67
CA CYS A 109 -5.00 6.20 22.47
C CYS A 109 -3.51 6.15 22.84
N PRO A 110 -2.69 5.33 22.15
CA PRO A 110 -1.24 5.36 22.33
C PRO A 110 -0.66 6.71 21.92
N ASP A 111 0.28 7.23 22.72
CA ASP A 111 1.03 8.46 22.40
C ASP A 111 1.99 8.29 21.20
N ASP A 112 2.35 7.05 20.87
CA ASP A 112 3.25 6.71 19.77
C ASP A 112 2.53 5.82 18.74
N CYS A 113 2.39 6.36 17.53
CA CYS A 113 1.95 5.64 16.33
C CYS A 113 3.08 5.59 15.29
N SER A 114 4.31 5.30 15.74
CA SER A 114 5.45 5.14 14.86
C SER A 114 5.17 4.12 13.74
N ILE A 115 5.61 4.44 12.51
CA ILE A 115 5.43 3.60 11.33
C ILE A 115 6.19 2.28 11.53
N VAL A 116 5.46 1.18 11.77
CA VAL A 116 6.09 -0.11 12.09
C VAL A 116 6.45 -0.95 10.86
N ASN A 117 6.11 -0.50 9.64
CA ASN A 117 6.29 -1.29 8.40
C ASN A 117 6.88 -0.47 7.23
N THR A 118 8.19 -0.24 7.23
CA THR A 118 8.89 0.37 6.07
C THR A 118 9.20 -0.70 5.02
N SER A 119 8.32 -0.86 4.04
CA SER A 119 8.51 -1.76 2.89
C SER A 119 9.57 -1.24 1.90
N GLY A 120 10.36 -2.14 1.29
CA GLY A 120 11.30 -1.84 0.21
C GLY A 120 11.92 -3.13 -0.38
N VAL A 121 12.89 -3.01 -1.29
CA VAL A 121 13.55 -4.17 -1.93
C VAL A 121 14.96 -4.41 -1.37
N PRO A 122 15.44 -5.67 -1.30
CA PRO A 122 16.79 -5.96 -0.81
C PRO A 122 17.88 -5.20 -1.59
N ARG A 123 18.82 -4.60 -0.86
CA ARG A 123 19.92 -3.75 -1.35
C ARG A 123 20.89 -4.47 -2.31
N HIS A 124 20.91 -5.80 -2.28
CA HIS A 124 21.75 -6.64 -3.14
C HIS A 124 20.91 -7.71 -3.84
N GLU A 125 21.07 -7.85 -5.16
CA GLU A 125 20.35 -8.82 -6.00
C GLU A 125 20.46 -10.25 -5.48
N MET A 126 21.61 -10.63 -4.93
CA MET A 126 21.83 -11.96 -4.34
C MET A 126 20.91 -12.26 -3.15
N ILE A 127 20.49 -11.24 -2.38
CA ILE A 127 19.55 -11.40 -1.26
C ILE A 127 18.14 -11.63 -1.78
N GLY A 128 17.75 -10.97 -2.88
CA GLY A 128 16.49 -11.22 -3.59
C GLY A 128 16.46 -12.63 -4.22
N LEU A 129 17.58 -13.08 -4.77
CA LEU A 129 17.76 -14.42 -5.36
C LEU A 129 17.68 -15.54 -4.31
N LEU A 130 18.23 -15.30 -3.12
CA LEU A 130 18.10 -16.22 -1.99
C LEU A 130 16.66 -16.20 -1.42
N GLY A 131 16.00 -15.05 -1.39
CA GLY A 131 14.59 -14.93 -0.99
C GLY A 131 13.66 -15.76 -1.89
N THR A 132 13.80 -15.63 -3.20
CA THR A 132 13.08 -16.44 -4.21
C THR A 132 13.35 -17.93 -4.06
N ALA A 133 14.61 -18.32 -3.84
CA ALA A 133 14.98 -19.73 -3.62
C ALA A 133 14.34 -20.31 -2.33
N VAL A 134 14.23 -19.52 -1.26
CA VAL A 134 13.59 -19.95 0.00
C VAL A 134 12.07 -20.10 -0.15
N HIS A 135 11.42 -19.30 -1.00
CA HIS A 135 10.01 -19.46 -1.35
C HIS A 135 9.77 -20.69 -2.24
N ARG A 136 10.76 -21.08 -3.05
CA ARG A 136 10.72 -22.28 -3.92
C ARG A 136 10.90 -23.60 -3.17
N TYR A 137 11.53 -23.59 -1.99
CA TYR A 137 11.79 -24.79 -1.17
C TYR A 137 11.33 -24.62 0.30
N PRO A 138 10.06 -24.91 0.62
CA PRO A 138 9.47 -24.62 1.94
C PRO A 138 10.15 -25.35 3.11
N LYS A 139 10.83 -26.48 2.87
CA LYS A 139 11.58 -27.22 3.90
C LYS A 139 12.85 -26.50 4.37
N MET A 140 13.47 -25.66 3.53
CA MET A 140 14.60 -24.83 3.94
C MET A 140 14.17 -23.68 4.85
N LYS A 141 12.93 -23.17 4.66
CA LYS A 141 12.34 -22.10 5.47
C LYS A 141 12.18 -22.49 6.94
N SER A 142 11.86 -23.76 7.25
CA SER A 142 11.72 -24.23 8.64
C SER A 142 13.06 -24.42 9.34
N ILE A 143 14.12 -24.74 8.60
CA ILE A 143 15.47 -24.92 9.14
C ILE A 143 16.11 -23.56 9.45
N LEU A 144 15.97 -22.59 8.54
CA LEU A 144 16.50 -21.24 8.72
C LEU A 144 15.81 -20.48 9.86
N LYS A 145 14.48 -20.67 10.02
CA LYS A 145 13.69 -20.06 11.11
C LYS A 145 13.96 -20.64 12.50
N ARG A 146 14.64 -21.79 12.59
CA ARG A 146 14.95 -22.44 13.88
C ARG A 146 16.22 -21.88 14.54
N GLY A 147 17.12 -21.30 13.76
CA GLY A 147 18.42 -20.79 14.24
C GLY A 147 18.53 -19.27 14.36
N LEU A 148 17.63 -18.51 13.74
CA LEU A 148 17.66 -17.04 13.77
C LEU A 148 16.45 -16.47 14.52
N PRO A 149 16.66 -15.62 15.56
CA PRO A 149 15.56 -14.98 16.26
C PRO A 149 14.75 -14.11 15.30
N HIS A 150 13.42 -14.15 15.42
CA HIS A 150 12.52 -13.46 14.48
C HIS A 150 12.87 -11.98 14.28
N ARG A 151 13.27 -11.29 15.35
CA ARG A 151 13.69 -9.88 15.35
C ARG A 151 14.89 -9.58 14.45
N TRP A 152 15.85 -10.51 14.34
CA TRP A 152 17.03 -10.35 13.49
C TRP A 152 16.69 -10.53 12.02
N LEU A 153 15.76 -11.44 11.73
CA LEU A 153 15.25 -11.63 10.38
C LEU A 153 14.47 -10.40 9.88
N GLU A 154 13.71 -9.77 10.78
CA GLU A 154 12.98 -8.53 10.47
C GLU A 154 13.91 -7.31 10.35
N GLN A 155 14.88 -7.16 11.25
CA GLN A 155 15.88 -6.08 11.19
C GLN A 155 16.81 -6.22 9.98
N ALA A 156 17.25 -7.44 9.63
CA ALA A 156 18.08 -7.67 8.44
C ALA A 156 17.30 -7.42 7.15
N ARG A 157 16.00 -7.74 7.15
CA ARG A 157 15.10 -7.38 6.04
C ARG A 157 15.02 -5.87 5.93
N SER A 158 14.57 -5.15 6.95
CA SER A 158 14.33 -3.70 6.91
C SER A 158 15.61 -2.85 6.71
N ALA A 159 16.72 -3.20 7.36
CA ALA A 159 18.01 -2.53 7.18
C ALA A 159 18.61 -2.77 5.78
N GLY A 160 18.21 -3.87 5.15
CA GLY A 160 18.57 -4.23 3.79
C GLY A 160 17.66 -3.65 2.72
N LEU A 161 16.59 -2.91 3.04
CA LEU A 161 15.69 -2.40 2.01
C LEU A 161 16.17 -1.04 1.48
N ARG A 162 16.24 -0.89 0.16
CA ARG A 162 16.28 0.41 -0.52
C ARG A 162 15.04 0.47 -1.39
N LYS A 163 14.29 1.57 -1.37
CA LYS A 163 13.24 1.82 -2.38
C LYS A 163 13.96 2.46 -3.57
N PRO A 164 14.32 1.73 -4.65
CA PRO A 164 14.92 2.37 -5.81
C PRO A 164 13.95 3.43 -6.32
N PRO A 165 14.40 4.64 -6.67
CA PRO A 165 13.50 5.66 -7.17
C PRO A 165 12.83 5.16 -8.44
N MET A 166 11.53 5.44 -8.58
CA MET A 166 10.80 5.18 -9.82
C MET A 166 11.44 5.99 -10.96
N ARG A 167 11.51 5.41 -12.16
CA ARG A 167 11.94 6.15 -13.35
C ARG A 167 10.98 7.32 -13.60
N MET A 168 11.52 8.48 -13.94
CA MET A 168 10.71 9.70 -14.19
C MET A 168 9.63 9.50 -15.25
N ARG A 169 9.91 8.72 -16.30
CA ARG A 169 8.95 8.40 -17.36
C ARG A 169 7.73 7.63 -16.84
N ASP A 170 7.97 6.64 -15.97
CA ASP A 170 6.89 5.83 -15.39
C ASP A 170 6.03 6.69 -14.44
N ARG A 171 6.67 7.59 -13.69
CA ARG A 171 5.98 8.57 -12.84
C ARG A 171 5.07 9.48 -13.65
N GLN A 172 5.61 10.10 -14.71
CA GLN A 172 4.86 10.99 -15.59
C GLN A 172 3.67 10.27 -16.25
N ARG A 173 3.86 9.01 -16.69
CA ARG A 173 2.79 8.17 -17.23
C ARG A 173 1.66 8.00 -16.22
N LEU A 174 1.99 7.65 -14.97
CA LEU A 174 0.98 7.43 -13.92
C LEU A 174 0.33 8.73 -13.44
N ASN A 175 1.07 9.83 -13.34
CA ASN A 175 0.49 11.13 -13.01
C ASN A 175 -0.52 11.57 -14.06
N ALA A 176 -0.19 11.41 -15.35
CA ALA A 176 -1.13 11.69 -16.42
C ALA A 176 -2.38 10.79 -16.35
N LEU A 177 -2.18 9.51 -16.02
CA LEU A 177 -3.27 8.54 -15.88
C LEU A 177 -4.23 8.89 -14.72
N PHE A 178 -3.68 9.23 -13.55
CA PHE A 178 -4.47 9.49 -12.33
C PHE A 178 -4.88 10.95 -12.16
N LYS A 179 -4.49 11.86 -13.04
CA LYS A 179 -4.81 13.29 -12.89
C LYS A 179 -6.30 13.54 -12.64
N ARG A 180 -7.15 12.92 -13.46
CA ARG A 180 -8.61 13.05 -13.32
C ARG A 180 -9.11 12.39 -12.04
N GLU A 181 -8.63 11.19 -11.75
CA GLU A 181 -8.98 10.44 -10.54
C GLU A 181 -8.70 11.23 -9.26
N VAL A 182 -7.54 11.89 -9.18
CA VAL A 182 -7.18 12.74 -8.03
C VAL A 182 -8.12 13.93 -7.91
N THR A 183 -8.44 14.61 -9.02
CA THR A 183 -9.39 15.74 -9.01
C THR A 183 -10.80 15.30 -8.61
N ASP A 184 -11.28 14.18 -9.15
CA ASP A 184 -12.60 13.63 -8.82
C ASP A 184 -12.65 13.19 -7.34
N LEU A 185 -11.55 12.67 -6.81
CA LEU A 185 -11.43 12.28 -5.40
C LEU A 185 -11.40 13.48 -4.45
N GLU A 186 -10.70 14.55 -4.80
CA GLU A 186 -10.71 15.81 -4.03
C GLU A 186 -12.13 16.35 -3.90
N GLN A 187 -12.92 16.31 -4.98
CA GLN A 187 -14.33 16.71 -4.98
C GLN A 187 -15.20 15.75 -4.16
N LEU A 188 -15.00 14.43 -4.30
CA LEU A 188 -15.78 13.42 -3.59
C LEU A 188 -15.58 13.52 -2.07
N LEU A 189 -14.35 13.77 -1.63
CA LEU A 189 -13.98 13.81 -0.23
C LEU A 189 -14.06 15.21 0.38
N ASP A 190 -14.15 16.26 -0.44
CA ASP A 190 -14.08 17.66 -0.03
C ASP A 190 -12.75 17.96 0.71
N ILE A 191 -11.64 17.52 0.12
CA ILE A 191 -10.27 17.71 0.64
C ILE A 191 -9.33 18.20 -0.46
N GLN A 192 -8.11 18.58 -0.10
CA GLN A 192 -7.04 18.94 -1.04
C GLN A 192 -5.89 17.94 -0.93
N LEU A 193 -5.36 17.48 -2.07
CA LEU A 193 -4.30 16.47 -2.16
C LEU A 193 -3.13 17.00 -3.02
N PRO A 194 -2.51 18.14 -2.67
CA PRO A 194 -1.48 18.77 -3.50
C PRO A 194 -0.26 17.86 -3.73
N GLN A 195 0.07 17.00 -2.74
CA GLN A 195 1.14 16.00 -2.85
C GLN A 195 0.86 14.89 -3.88
N TRP A 196 -0.35 14.79 -4.44
CA TRP A 196 -0.72 13.77 -5.43
C TRP A 196 -0.76 14.31 -6.86
N GLN A 197 -0.56 15.62 -7.06
CA GLN A 197 -0.63 16.26 -8.38
C GLN A 197 0.73 16.37 -9.12
N THR A 198 1.81 15.79 -8.58
CA THR A 198 3.21 15.95 -9.06
C THR A 198 3.78 14.78 -9.83
#